data_AF-A0A5Q0JUM0-F1
#
_entry.id   AF-A0A5Q0JUM0-F1
#
_cell.length_a   1.000
_cell.length_b   1.000
_cell.length_c   1.000
_cell.angle_alpha   90.00
_cell.angle_beta   90.00
_cell.angle_gamma   90.00
#
_symmetry.space_group_name_H-M   'P 1'
#
loop_
_entity.id
_entity.type
_entity.pdbx_description
1 polymer ?
#
loop_
_entity_poly.entity_id
_entity_poly.type
_entity_poly.pdbx_seq_one_letter_code
_entity_poly.pdbx_strand_id
1 'polypeptide(L)'
;MIRHFIDLEWKAFFRSASFGKSLAIKILMGFLALYFMLLFLGMGFVLDTLLKELYPDLDPLTAFNNLLFFWIIGDLIFRFFFQKLPVMSVKPLLTLPIKRKSIVNFVLAKSILSFFNFLPLFAVVPFAIKLIATNYNATSVLVWLCIMVLITLINNFLNFIIESLSTKTELSFLPIMLLLGSLFALNYFNILNVAGVLSKGIKSITEQPILLLVPVVILMVLYAYNFKILRQKLFLDSGLKTHTKEVSTSNLEWTKNFGSMAPFLQLDLKLIWRNKRTKSSVWMLVLGLLYGLFFYTQPMYLEMYWFFMFIGVFSTGIFLMNFGQFIPAWDSSYYKLLMSQNIKYEDYLKSKFTLMAISVIVLFILGIPYVFFGWKILLAHFAAAIYNIGVNTHVILYGGSFNRKKINLSQKAAFNYQGTGTVQWLIGIPLLVFPMLIFAILNFLISFEMACLTLIALGVIGIGFHKKLIKSITKSYKASKYKMISAFNQDN
;
A
#
# COMPACT_ATOMS: atom_id res chain seq x y z
N MET A 1 -23.32 11.35 22.08
CA MET A 1 -22.92 10.06 21.49
C MET A 1 -21.62 10.13 20.69
N ILE A 2 -21.48 10.99 19.67
CA ILE A 2 -20.22 11.13 18.89
C ILE A 2 -19.01 11.46 19.77
N ARG A 3 -19.16 12.41 20.71
CA ARG A 3 -18.11 12.74 21.70
C ARG A 3 -17.64 11.53 22.52
N HIS A 4 -18.56 10.65 22.89
CA HIS A 4 -18.24 9.44 23.66
C HIS A 4 -17.48 8.41 22.82
N PHE A 5 -17.80 8.26 21.53
CA PHE A 5 -17.01 7.42 20.63
C PHE A 5 -15.58 7.96 20.43
N ILE A 6 -15.43 9.28 20.32
CA ILE A 6 -14.09 9.91 20.23
C ILE A 6 -13.28 9.63 21.50
N ASP A 7 -13.89 9.75 22.69
CA ASP A 7 -13.23 9.40 23.96
C ASP A 7 -12.80 7.93 24.03
N LEU A 8 -13.65 7.01 23.57
CA LEU A 8 -13.30 5.58 23.49
C LEU A 8 -12.12 5.33 22.54
N GLU A 9 -12.00 6.06 21.44
CA GLU A 9 -10.86 5.94 20.52
C GLU A 9 -9.57 6.43 21.15
N TRP A 10 -9.60 7.56 21.86
CA TRP A 10 -8.43 8.04 22.61
C TRP A 10 -8.01 7.04 23.67
N LYS A 11 -8.97 6.49 24.44
CA LYS A 11 -8.70 5.43 25.42
C LYS A 11 -8.12 4.19 24.76
N ALA A 12 -8.66 3.73 23.63
CA ALA A 12 -8.12 2.59 22.89
C ALA A 12 -6.70 2.86 22.37
N PHE A 13 -6.44 4.08 21.87
CA PHE A 13 -5.13 4.49 21.40
C PHE A 13 -4.08 4.43 22.51
N PHE A 14 -4.34 5.06 23.66
CA PHE A 14 -3.42 5.09 24.79
C PHE A 14 -3.28 3.75 25.52
N ARG A 15 -4.35 2.95 25.59
CA ARG A 15 -4.35 1.63 26.25
C ARG A 15 -3.87 0.48 25.37
N SER A 16 -3.55 0.74 24.10
CA SER A 16 -3.02 -0.30 23.23
C SER A 16 -1.69 -0.86 23.77
N ALA A 17 -1.57 -2.19 23.89
CA ALA A 17 -0.35 -2.85 24.37
C ALA A 17 0.89 -2.54 23.49
N SER A 18 0.66 -2.05 22.28
CA SER A 18 1.69 -1.60 21.33
C SER A 18 2.00 -0.10 21.41
N PHE A 19 1.41 0.68 22.32
CA PHE A 19 1.58 2.15 22.35
C PHE A 19 3.05 2.56 22.35
N GLY A 20 3.86 2.01 23.26
CA GLY A 20 5.31 2.27 23.31
C GLY A 20 6.08 1.70 22.12
N LYS A 21 5.73 0.50 21.63
CA LYS A 21 6.41 -0.14 20.48
C LYS A 21 6.08 0.49 19.12
N SER A 22 5.02 1.28 19.05
CA SER A 22 4.56 2.00 17.86
C SER A 22 4.85 3.50 17.91
N LEU A 23 5.48 4.01 18.97
CA LEU A 23 5.76 5.44 19.13
C LEU A 23 6.61 5.98 17.98
N ALA A 24 7.67 5.27 17.59
CA ALA A 24 8.50 5.66 16.44
C ALA A 24 7.71 5.74 15.12
N ILE A 25 6.78 4.80 14.87
CA ILE A 25 5.90 4.87 13.69
C ILE A 25 4.97 6.07 13.78
N LYS A 26 4.39 6.33 14.96
CA LYS A 26 3.49 7.46 15.16
C LYS A 26 4.21 8.79 14.94
N ILE A 27 5.44 8.91 15.43
CA ILE A 27 6.31 10.06 15.17
C ILE A 27 6.59 10.18 13.67
N LEU A 28 6.98 9.08 13.01
CA LEU A 28 7.21 9.07 11.56
C LEU A 28 5.95 9.47 10.76
N MET A 29 4.78 8.97 11.13
CA MET A 29 3.51 9.34 10.51
C MET A 29 3.16 10.81 10.75
N GLY A 30 3.42 11.34 11.95
CA GLY A 30 3.25 12.75 12.26
C GLY A 30 4.20 13.64 11.45
N PHE A 31 5.47 13.25 11.35
CA PHE A 31 6.47 13.93 10.52
C PHE A 31 6.06 13.92 9.05
N LEU A 32 5.66 12.76 8.51
CA LEU A 32 5.22 12.63 7.12
C LEU A 32 3.97 13.48 6.84
N ALA A 33 3.02 13.50 7.78
CA ALA A 33 1.83 14.35 7.68
C ALA A 33 2.21 15.84 7.65
N LEU A 34 3.12 16.28 8.53
CA LEU A 34 3.62 17.66 8.56
C LEU A 34 4.40 18.02 7.29
N TYR A 35 5.24 17.11 6.80
CA TYR A 35 5.96 17.26 5.53
C TYR A 35 4.99 17.50 4.36
N PHE A 36 3.95 16.67 4.22
CA PHE A 36 2.94 16.87 3.17
C PHE A 36 2.12 18.15 3.36
N MET A 37 1.79 18.52 4.62
CA MET A 37 1.11 19.80 4.89
C MET A 37 1.97 20.99 4.44
N LEU A 38 3.27 20.99 4.73
CA LEU A 38 4.19 22.03 4.28
C LEU A 38 4.34 22.08 2.76
N LEU A 39 4.41 20.91 2.10
CA LEU A 39 4.47 20.84 0.63
C LEU A 39 3.21 21.42 -0.02
N PHE A 40 2.02 21.06 0.46
CA PHE A 40 0.77 21.58 -0.08
C PHE A 40 0.62 23.08 0.19
N LEU A 41 1.03 23.53 1.37
CA LEU A 41 1.07 24.93 1.73
C LEU A 41 2.00 25.73 0.80
N GLY A 42 3.23 25.25 0.58
CA GLY A 42 4.16 25.85 -0.37
C GLY A 42 3.62 25.86 -1.80
N MET A 43 3.03 24.74 -2.24
CA MET A 43 2.37 24.63 -3.55
C MET A 43 1.27 25.68 -3.71
N GLY A 44 0.43 25.91 -2.69
CA GLY A 44 -0.63 26.91 -2.72
C GLY A 44 -0.13 28.34 -2.98
N PHE A 45 1.04 28.71 -2.44
CA PHE A 45 1.64 30.04 -2.64
C PHE A 45 2.29 30.24 -4.01
N VAL A 46 2.77 29.16 -4.62
CA VAL A 46 3.48 29.17 -5.94
C VAL A 46 2.52 28.91 -7.10
N LEU A 47 1.30 28.46 -6.80
CA LEU A 47 0.38 27.91 -7.79
C LEU A 47 0.01 28.88 -8.91
N ASP A 48 -0.24 30.16 -8.61
CA ASP A 48 -0.52 31.19 -9.61
C ASP A 48 0.66 31.43 -10.57
N THR A 49 1.90 31.44 -10.06
CA THR A 49 3.10 31.58 -10.89
C THR A 49 3.25 30.38 -11.81
N LEU A 50 3.13 29.18 -11.25
CA LEU A 50 3.19 27.93 -12.01
C LEU A 50 2.09 27.84 -13.06
N LEU A 51 0.87 28.27 -12.75
CA LEU A 51 -0.25 28.28 -13.69
C LEU A 51 -0.03 29.30 -14.82
N LYS A 52 0.54 30.47 -14.53
CA LYS A 52 0.89 31.46 -15.57
C LYS A 52 2.01 30.98 -16.48
N GLU A 53 2.94 30.18 -15.97
CA GLU A 53 4.02 29.59 -16.76
C GLU A 53 3.49 28.46 -17.68
N LEU A 54 2.63 27.59 -17.15
CA LEU A 54 2.05 26.48 -17.91
C LEU A 54 0.95 26.90 -18.89
N TYR A 55 0.18 27.94 -18.54
CA TYR A 55 -0.93 28.44 -19.36
C TYR A 55 -0.89 29.98 -19.40
N PRO A 56 0.03 30.58 -20.18
CA PRO A 56 0.24 32.02 -20.21
C PRO A 56 -1.01 32.81 -20.64
N ASP A 57 -1.81 32.21 -21.51
CA ASP A 57 -2.99 32.83 -22.11
C ASP A 57 -4.27 32.69 -21.26
N LEU A 58 -4.20 31.96 -20.14
CA LEU A 58 -5.36 31.71 -19.28
C LEU A 58 -5.25 32.44 -17.95
N ASP A 59 -6.39 32.95 -17.51
CA ASP A 59 -6.56 33.42 -16.15
C ASP A 59 -6.23 32.30 -15.13
N PRO A 60 -5.42 32.55 -14.08
CA PRO A 60 -5.03 31.56 -13.08
C PRO A 60 -6.16 30.72 -12.50
N LEU A 61 -7.33 31.32 -12.20
CA LEU A 61 -8.46 30.57 -11.65
C LEU A 61 -9.06 29.63 -12.71
N THR A 62 -9.11 30.08 -13.96
CA THR A 62 -9.58 29.26 -15.08
C THR A 62 -8.59 28.14 -15.43
N ALA A 63 -7.29 28.44 -15.42
CA ALA A 63 -6.22 27.45 -15.62
C ALA A 63 -6.28 26.35 -14.55
N PHE A 64 -6.47 26.74 -13.29
CA PHE A 64 -6.67 25.78 -12.20
C PHE A 64 -7.90 24.91 -12.43
N ASN A 65 -9.04 25.50 -12.80
CA ASN A 65 -10.29 24.76 -13.00
C ASN A 65 -10.18 23.71 -14.12
N ASN A 66 -9.35 23.95 -15.14
CA ASN A 66 -9.02 22.95 -16.16
C ASN A 66 -8.19 21.78 -15.59
N LEU A 67 -7.27 22.06 -14.67
CA LEU A 67 -6.48 21.03 -14.00
C LEU A 67 -7.27 20.24 -12.96
N LEU A 68 -8.40 20.76 -12.49
CA LEU A 68 -9.16 20.17 -11.39
C LEU A 68 -9.66 18.76 -11.70
N PHE A 69 -9.97 18.44 -12.96
CA PHE A 69 -10.34 17.08 -13.35
C PHE A 69 -9.24 16.07 -13.01
N PHE A 70 -7.99 16.41 -13.33
CA PHE A 70 -6.82 15.58 -13.01
C PHE A 70 -6.56 15.52 -11.52
N TRP A 71 -6.74 16.64 -10.81
CA TRP A 71 -6.68 16.65 -9.34
C TRP A 71 -7.70 15.67 -8.75
N ILE A 72 -8.97 15.73 -9.17
CA ILE A 72 -10.05 14.87 -8.66
C ILE A 72 -9.71 13.39 -8.86
N ILE A 73 -9.24 13.01 -10.05
CA ILE A 73 -8.84 11.63 -10.33
C ILE A 73 -7.63 11.22 -9.48
N GLY A 74 -6.60 12.06 -9.41
CA GLY A 74 -5.40 11.79 -8.63
C GLY A 74 -5.72 11.63 -7.14
N ASP A 75 -6.52 12.53 -6.58
CA ASP A 75 -7.01 12.48 -5.20
C ASP A 75 -7.85 11.21 -4.96
N LEU A 76 -8.73 10.83 -5.88
CA LEU A 76 -9.53 9.60 -5.77
C LEU A 76 -8.66 8.33 -5.80
N ILE A 77 -7.67 8.25 -6.69
CA ILE A 77 -6.70 7.15 -6.76
C ILE A 77 -5.90 7.08 -5.46
N PHE A 78 -5.39 8.22 -4.99
CA PHE A 78 -4.63 8.28 -3.75
C PHE A 78 -5.47 7.83 -2.54
N ARG A 79 -6.70 8.33 -2.40
CA ARG A 79 -7.62 7.91 -1.34
C ARG A 79 -7.96 6.43 -1.42
N PHE A 80 -8.14 5.87 -2.62
CA PHE A 80 -8.44 4.46 -2.77
C PHE A 80 -7.38 3.55 -2.15
N PHE A 81 -6.10 3.93 -2.28
CA PHE A 81 -5.00 3.16 -1.71
C PHE A 81 -4.76 3.43 -0.23
N PHE A 82 -4.86 4.69 0.21
CA PHE A 82 -4.41 5.12 1.53
C PHE A 82 -5.54 5.39 2.54
N GLN A 83 -6.77 5.62 2.08
CA GLN A 83 -7.91 5.98 2.91
C GLN A 83 -9.01 4.90 2.87
N LYS A 84 -9.06 4.08 3.92
CA LYS A 84 -10.05 2.99 4.07
C LYS A 84 -11.04 3.27 5.19
N LEU A 85 -12.28 2.76 5.05
CA LEU A 85 -13.23 2.84 6.15
C LEU A 85 -12.84 1.93 7.32
N PRO A 86 -12.88 2.43 8.57
CA PRO A 86 -12.55 1.65 9.77
C PRO A 86 -13.73 0.75 10.20
N VAL A 87 -14.29 -0.06 9.30
CA VAL A 87 -15.46 -0.91 9.58
C VAL A 87 -15.15 -1.96 10.65
N MET A 88 -13.90 -2.43 10.72
CA MET A 88 -13.47 -3.43 11.70
C MET A 88 -13.41 -2.90 13.13
N SER A 89 -13.04 -1.63 13.33
CA SER A 89 -12.92 -1.04 14.68
C SER A 89 -14.29 -0.79 15.32
N VAL A 90 -15.36 -0.72 14.53
CA VAL A 90 -16.73 -0.50 15.03
C VAL A 90 -17.53 -1.79 15.23
N LYS A 91 -17.01 -2.95 14.81
CA LYS A 91 -17.68 -4.25 15.05
C LYS A 91 -17.93 -4.54 16.53
N PRO A 92 -17.00 -4.27 17.46
CA PRO A 92 -17.27 -4.46 18.89
C PRO A 92 -18.44 -3.61 19.40
N LEU A 93 -18.77 -2.49 18.75
CA LEU A 93 -19.92 -1.67 19.12
C LEU A 93 -21.27 -2.33 18.75
N LEU A 94 -21.26 -3.33 17.86
CA LEU A 94 -22.47 -4.06 17.47
C LEU A 94 -22.98 -5.02 18.57
N THR A 95 -22.14 -5.37 19.54
CA THR A 95 -22.56 -6.18 20.70
C THR A 95 -23.13 -5.33 21.83
N LEU A 96 -22.96 -4.01 21.76
CA LEU A 96 -23.50 -3.05 22.72
C LEU A 96 -24.93 -2.63 22.31
N PRO A 97 -25.77 -2.15 23.25
CA PRO A 97 -27.14 -1.69 22.97
C PRO A 97 -27.17 -0.33 22.25
N ILE A 98 -26.41 -0.18 21.16
CA ILE A 98 -26.28 1.03 20.36
C ILE A 98 -27.00 0.80 19.02
N LYS A 99 -27.86 1.73 18.63
CA LYS A 99 -28.55 1.65 17.33
C LYS A 99 -27.52 1.66 16.20
N ARG A 100 -27.61 0.69 15.29
CA ARG A 100 -26.69 0.56 14.12
C ARG A 100 -26.59 1.83 13.29
N LYS A 101 -27.70 2.57 13.13
CA LYS A 101 -27.71 3.87 12.43
C LYS A 101 -26.71 4.88 13.04
N SER A 102 -26.56 4.87 14.37
CA SER A 102 -25.64 5.76 15.07
C SER A 102 -24.19 5.36 14.84
N ILE A 103 -23.91 4.05 14.77
CA ILE A 103 -22.57 3.52 14.46
C ILE A 103 -22.19 3.89 13.02
N VAL A 104 -23.09 3.71 12.06
CA VAL A 104 -22.86 4.10 10.65
C VAL A 104 -22.59 5.60 10.55
N ASN A 105 -23.43 6.43 11.18
CA ASN A 105 -23.25 7.89 11.16
C ASN A 105 -21.94 8.31 11.83
N PHE A 106 -21.52 7.63 12.89
CA PHE A 106 -20.21 7.88 13.50
C PHE A 106 -19.07 7.58 12.53
N VAL A 107 -19.10 6.44 11.82
CA VAL A 107 -18.07 6.08 10.83
C VAL A 107 -18.02 7.11 9.70
N LEU A 108 -19.17 7.55 9.18
CA LEU A 108 -19.23 8.55 8.11
C LEU A 108 -18.82 9.95 8.58
N ALA A 109 -19.24 10.37 9.77
CA ALA A 109 -18.82 11.66 10.33
C ALA A 109 -17.31 11.70 10.60
N LYS A 110 -16.75 10.59 11.08
CA LYS A 110 -15.30 10.46 11.29
C LYS A 110 -14.52 10.61 9.97
N SER A 111 -15.04 10.11 8.85
CA SER A 111 -14.34 10.21 7.57
C SER A 111 -14.27 11.65 7.04
N ILE A 112 -15.25 12.50 7.36
CA ILE A 112 -15.23 13.94 7.05
C ILE A 112 -14.03 14.62 7.73
N LEU A 113 -13.68 14.20 8.95
CA LEU A 113 -12.54 14.73 9.71
C LEU A 113 -11.21 14.02 9.41
N SER A 114 -11.11 13.30 8.30
CA SER A 114 -9.87 12.63 7.93
C SER A 114 -8.80 13.62 7.45
N PHE A 115 -7.53 13.30 7.70
CA PHE A 115 -6.38 14.06 7.22
C PHE A 115 -6.44 14.34 5.71
N PHE A 116 -6.90 13.36 4.93
CA PHE A 116 -7.03 13.48 3.47
C PHE A 116 -8.00 14.58 3.04
N ASN A 117 -8.99 14.96 3.85
CA ASN A 117 -9.89 16.07 3.52
C ASN A 117 -9.28 17.44 3.83
N PHE A 118 -8.37 17.51 4.79
CA PHE A 118 -7.68 18.74 5.14
C PHE A 118 -6.46 19.00 4.25
N LEU A 119 -5.77 17.95 3.78
CA LEU A 119 -4.55 18.08 2.99
C LEU A 119 -4.73 18.97 1.74
N PRO A 120 -5.75 18.79 0.87
CA PRO A 120 -6.01 19.68 -0.26
C PRO A 120 -6.21 21.15 0.15
N LEU A 121 -6.81 21.40 1.32
CA LEU A 121 -7.09 22.76 1.79
C LEU A 121 -5.81 23.56 2.08
N PHE A 122 -4.71 22.87 2.43
CA PHE A 122 -3.41 23.54 2.58
C PHE A 122 -2.91 24.13 1.27
N ALA A 123 -3.32 23.63 0.10
CA ALA A 123 -2.98 24.25 -1.19
C ALA A 123 -4.05 25.26 -1.64
N VAL A 124 -5.33 24.89 -1.51
CA VAL A 124 -6.46 25.69 -2.01
C VAL A 124 -6.65 26.99 -1.23
N VAL A 125 -6.50 26.97 0.10
CA VAL A 125 -6.71 28.16 0.95
C VAL A 125 -5.65 29.24 0.69
N PRO A 126 -4.33 28.95 0.71
CA PRO A 126 -3.32 29.96 0.37
C PRO A 126 -3.49 30.52 -1.05
N PHE A 127 -3.83 29.66 -2.01
CA PHE A 127 -4.11 30.10 -3.37
C PHE A 127 -5.31 31.06 -3.44
N ALA A 128 -6.40 30.74 -2.75
CA ALA A 128 -7.57 31.63 -2.66
C ALA A 128 -7.22 32.99 -2.02
N ILE A 129 -6.43 32.99 -0.94
CA ILE A 129 -5.95 34.23 -0.30
C ILE A 129 -5.14 35.05 -1.30
N LYS A 130 -4.26 34.41 -2.08
CA LYS A 130 -3.43 35.08 -3.09
C LYS A 130 -4.28 35.68 -4.21
N LEU A 131 -5.31 34.98 -4.69
CA LEU A 131 -6.25 35.50 -5.68
C LEU A 131 -6.98 36.76 -5.16
N ILE A 132 -7.45 36.73 -3.91
CA ILE A 132 -8.09 37.93 -3.32
C ILE A 132 -7.08 39.09 -3.24
N ALA A 133 -5.83 38.82 -2.88
CA ALA A 133 -4.77 39.82 -2.84
C ALA A 133 -4.40 40.39 -4.22
N THR A 134 -4.65 39.66 -5.31
CA THR A 134 -4.41 40.08 -6.70
C THR A 134 -5.65 40.65 -7.39
N ASN A 135 -6.58 41.21 -6.61
CA ASN A 135 -7.80 41.90 -7.08
C ASN A 135 -8.90 41.02 -7.70
N TYR A 136 -8.94 39.71 -7.41
CA TYR A 136 -10.11 38.90 -7.76
C TYR A 136 -11.30 39.25 -6.87
N ASN A 137 -12.52 39.07 -7.39
CA ASN A 137 -13.74 39.25 -6.62
C ASN A 137 -13.78 38.27 -5.43
N ALA A 138 -13.74 38.81 -4.20
CA ALA A 138 -13.68 38.00 -2.98
C ALA A 138 -14.87 37.03 -2.85
N THR A 139 -16.07 37.43 -3.27
CA THR A 139 -17.27 36.58 -3.22
C THR A 139 -17.11 35.38 -4.15
N SER A 140 -16.68 35.60 -5.40
CA SER A 140 -16.45 34.52 -6.36
C SER A 140 -15.36 33.56 -5.87
N VAL A 141 -14.29 34.07 -5.26
CA VAL A 141 -13.21 33.23 -4.69
C VAL A 141 -13.69 32.43 -3.47
N LEU A 142 -14.51 33.02 -2.59
CA LEU A 142 -15.09 32.29 -1.45
C LEU A 142 -16.08 31.20 -1.88
N VAL A 143 -16.90 31.48 -2.90
CA VAL A 143 -17.79 30.47 -3.52
C VAL A 143 -16.95 29.35 -4.12
N TRP A 144 -15.88 29.68 -4.83
CA TRP A 144 -14.94 28.71 -5.38
C TRP A 144 -14.27 27.86 -4.27
N LEU A 145 -13.84 28.47 -3.16
CA LEU A 145 -13.28 27.76 -2.02
C LEU A 145 -14.30 26.77 -1.42
N CYS A 146 -15.58 27.15 -1.34
CA CYS A 146 -16.66 26.25 -0.92
C CYS A 146 -16.84 25.07 -1.89
N ILE A 147 -16.76 25.31 -3.21
CA ILE A 147 -16.80 24.24 -4.22
C ILE A 147 -15.65 23.25 -3.99
N MET A 148 -14.43 23.74 -3.73
CA MET A 148 -13.26 22.89 -3.49
C MET A 148 -13.42 22.01 -2.25
N VAL A 149 -14.00 22.54 -1.17
CA VAL A 149 -14.36 21.75 0.02
C VAL A 149 -15.39 20.67 -0.34
N LEU A 150 -16.45 21.03 -1.07
CA LEU A 150 -17.50 20.09 -1.48
C LEU A 150 -16.96 18.97 -2.38
N ILE A 151 -16.12 19.30 -3.36
CA ILE A 151 -15.46 18.33 -4.25
C ILE A 151 -14.60 17.36 -3.43
N THR A 152 -13.83 17.87 -2.46
CA THR A 152 -13.01 17.03 -1.58
C THR A 152 -13.87 16.04 -0.78
N LEU A 153 -15.02 16.48 -0.26
CA LEU A 153 -15.95 15.61 0.46
C LEU A 153 -16.70 14.63 -0.45
N ILE A 154 -17.05 15.04 -1.67
CA ILE A 154 -17.62 14.18 -2.72
C ILE A 154 -16.63 13.05 -3.02
N ASN A 155 -15.36 13.37 -3.26
CA ASN A 155 -14.30 12.39 -3.49
C ASN A 155 -14.14 11.43 -2.32
N ASN A 156 -14.18 11.92 -1.08
CA ASN A 156 -14.13 11.09 0.12
C ASN A 156 -15.27 10.04 0.15
N PHE A 157 -16.51 10.44 -0.10
CA PHE A 157 -17.63 9.49 -0.09
C PHE A 157 -17.67 8.59 -1.33
N LEU A 158 -17.27 9.11 -2.50
CA LEU A 158 -17.14 8.33 -3.72
C LEU A 158 -16.08 7.23 -3.56
N ASN A 159 -14.95 7.55 -2.94
CA ASN A 159 -13.90 6.59 -2.62
C ASN A 159 -14.45 5.40 -1.82
N PHE A 160 -15.25 5.63 -0.79
CA PHE A 160 -15.80 4.55 0.04
C PHE A 160 -16.83 3.70 -0.69
N ILE A 161 -17.59 4.28 -1.61
CA ILE A 161 -18.49 3.51 -2.48
C ILE A 161 -17.64 2.59 -3.37
N ILE A 162 -16.63 3.14 -4.03
CA ILE A 162 -15.68 2.41 -4.88
C ILE A 162 -15.00 1.29 -4.09
N GLU A 163 -14.46 1.58 -2.90
CA GLU A 163 -13.86 0.60 -1.99
C GLU A 163 -14.86 -0.52 -1.68
N SER A 164 -16.07 -0.14 -1.28
CA SER A 164 -17.12 -1.07 -0.90
C SER A 164 -17.56 -1.98 -2.04
N LEU A 165 -17.65 -1.47 -3.28
CA LEU A 165 -17.93 -2.27 -4.48
C LEU A 165 -16.74 -3.19 -4.82
N SER A 166 -15.52 -2.69 -4.62
CA SER A 166 -14.26 -3.41 -4.88
C SER A 166 -13.98 -4.57 -3.90
N THR A 167 -14.78 -4.71 -2.83
CA THR A 167 -14.58 -5.79 -1.84
C THR A 167 -14.97 -7.19 -2.32
N LYS A 168 -15.81 -7.33 -3.37
CA LYS A 168 -16.40 -8.63 -3.76
C LYS A 168 -15.41 -9.66 -4.32
N THR A 169 -14.49 -9.28 -5.22
CA THR A 169 -13.46 -10.16 -5.83
C THR A 169 -12.09 -9.48 -5.83
N GLU A 170 -10.98 -10.23 -5.87
CA GLU A 170 -9.60 -9.67 -5.81
C GLU A 170 -9.32 -8.63 -6.90
N LEU A 171 -9.98 -8.74 -8.06
CA LEU A 171 -9.84 -7.86 -9.21
C LEU A 171 -10.98 -6.83 -9.35
N SER A 172 -11.89 -6.72 -8.38
CA SER A 172 -13.04 -5.80 -8.49
C SER A 172 -12.66 -4.31 -8.59
N PHE A 173 -11.40 -3.95 -8.32
CA PHE A 173 -10.89 -2.58 -8.49
C PHE A 173 -10.45 -2.29 -9.94
N LEU A 174 -10.12 -3.31 -10.74
CA LEU A 174 -9.63 -3.14 -12.12
C LEU A 174 -10.64 -2.45 -13.03
N PRO A 175 -11.95 -2.78 -13.03
CA PRO A 175 -12.92 -2.07 -13.87
C PRO A 175 -12.99 -0.57 -13.56
N ILE A 176 -12.80 -0.20 -12.29
CA ILE A 176 -12.84 1.20 -11.86
C ILE A 176 -11.56 1.93 -12.26
N MET A 177 -10.40 1.28 -12.11
CA MET A 177 -9.13 1.81 -12.61
C MET A 177 -9.11 1.93 -14.13
N LEU A 178 -9.68 0.95 -14.85
CA LEU A 178 -9.83 1.00 -16.31
C LEU A 178 -10.77 2.13 -16.71
N LEU A 179 -11.89 2.33 -16.01
CA LEU A 179 -12.81 3.43 -16.28
C LEU A 179 -12.12 4.79 -16.05
N LEU A 180 -11.48 4.99 -14.90
CA LEU A 180 -10.77 6.25 -14.59
C LEU A 180 -9.59 6.48 -15.56
N GLY A 181 -8.82 5.44 -15.86
CA GLY A 181 -7.72 5.49 -16.82
C GLY A 181 -8.20 5.77 -18.24
N SER A 182 -9.34 5.20 -18.65
CA SER A 182 -9.95 5.46 -19.96
C SER A 182 -10.48 6.88 -20.06
N LEU A 183 -11.13 7.41 -19.02
CA LEU A 183 -11.57 8.81 -18.97
C LEU A 183 -10.38 9.77 -19.02
N PHE A 184 -9.31 9.46 -18.31
CA PHE A 184 -8.05 10.20 -18.38
C PHE A 184 -7.47 10.17 -19.80
N ALA A 185 -7.37 9.00 -20.42
CA ALA A 185 -6.85 8.83 -21.77
C ALA A 185 -7.71 9.56 -22.82
N LEU A 186 -9.04 9.45 -22.73
CA LEU A 186 -9.97 10.14 -23.63
C LEU A 186 -9.82 11.66 -23.56
N ASN A 187 -9.56 12.19 -22.37
CA ASN A 187 -9.27 13.61 -22.19
C ASN A 187 -7.86 13.96 -22.68
N TYR A 188 -6.86 13.14 -22.39
CA TYR A 188 -5.46 13.36 -22.79
C TYR A 188 -5.28 13.37 -24.31
N PHE A 189 -5.96 12.46 -25.02
CA PHE A 189 -5.97 12.40 -26.49
C PHE A 189 -6.98 13.36 -27.13
N ASN A 190 -7.57 14.29 -26.36
CA ASN A 190 -8.56 15.27 -26.82
C ASN A 190 -9.80 14.67 -27.53
N ILE A 191 -10.12 13.40 -27.27
CA ILE A 191 -11.32 12.73 -27.80
C ILE A 191 -12.57 13.22 -27.07
N LEU A 192 -12.47 13.44 -25.74
CA LEU A 192 -13.53 14.03 -24.92
C LEU A 192 -12.95 15.09 -23.97
N ASN A 193 -13.37 16.34 -24.10
CA ASN A 193 -12.89 17.44 -23.25
C ASN A 193 -13.66 17.52 -21.90
N VAL A 194 -13.47 16.51 -21.06
CA VAL A 194 -14.11 16.42 -19.74
C VAL A 194 -13.61 17.53 -18.81
N ALA A 195 -12.31 17.83 -18.84
CA ALA A 195 -11.69 18.91 -18.08
C ALA A 195 -12.33 20.27 -18.37
N GLY A 196 -12.55 20.61 -19.64
CA GLY A 196 -13.19 21.85 -20.06
C GLY A 196 -14.67 21.93 -19.66
N VAL A 197 -15.41 20.81 -19.70
CA VAL A 197 -16.81 20.76 -19.22
C VAL A 197 -16.86 21.00 -17.72
N LEU A 198 -15.98 20.36 -16.94
CA LEU A 198 -15.90 20.58 -15.49
C LEU A 198 -15.54 22.03 -15.15
N SER A 199 -14.54 22.58 -15.85
CA SER A 199 -14.10 23.97 -15.68
C SER A 199 -15.22 24.97 -15.95
N LYS A 200 -15.96 24.79 -17.05
CA LYS A 200 -17.16 25.59 -17.37
C LYS A 200 -18.22 25.47 -16.28
N GLY A 201 -18.51 24.26 -15.80
CA GLY A 201 -19.48 24.04 -14.73
C GLY A 201 -19.12 24.79 -13.44
N ILE A 202 -17.84 24.80 -13.06
CA ILE A 202 -17.36 25.53 -11.88
C ILE A 202 -17.47 27.03 -12.08
N LYS A 203 -17.07 27.51 -13.27
CA LYS A 203 -17.23 28.92 -13.63
C LYS A 203 -18.69 29.37 -13.50
N SER A 204 -19.64 28.58 -14.02
CA SER A 204 -21.08 28.86 -13.87
C SER A 204 -21.51 28.95 -12.40
N ILE A 205 -20.98 28.10 -11.50
CA ILE A 205 -21.29 28.20 -10.07
C ILE A 205 -20.70 29.47 -9.44
N THR A 206 -19.49 29.87 -9.84
CA THR A 206 -18.88 31.11 -9.34
C THR A 206 -19.58 32.38 -9.84
N GLU A 207 -20.19 32.33 -11.02
CA GLU A 207 -21.01 33.40 -11.59
C GLU A 207 -22.43 33.42 -11.01
N GLN A 208 -22.99 32.23 -10.71
CA GLN A 208 -24.32 32.06 -10.14
C GLN A 208 -24.27 31.18 -8.87
N PRO A 209 -24.02 31.78 -7.69
CA PRO A 209 -23.80 31.03 -6.44
C PRO A 209 -24.93 30.09 -6.03
N ILE A 210 -26.17 30.29 -6.50
CA ILE A 210 -27.30 29.39 -6.26
C ILE A 210 -27.04 27.96 -6.80
N LEU A 211 -26.23 27.84 -7.85
CA LEU A 211 -25.83 26.55 -8.42
C LEU A 211 -24.95 25.72 -7.49
N LEU A 212 -24.46 26.30 -6.38
CA LEU A 212 -23.75 25.57 -5.32
C LEU A 212 -24.64 24.50 -4.66
N LEU A 213 -25.96 24.59 -4.80
CA LEU A 213 -26.89 23.52 -4.40
C LEU A 213 -26.63 22.20 -5.14
N VAL A 214 -26.14 22.24 -6.38
CA VAL A 214 -25.86 21.03 -7.17
C VAL A 214 -24.81 20.13 -6.51
N PRO A 215 -23.57 20.58 -6.21
CA PRO A 215 -22.59 19.77 -5.51
C PRO A 215 -23.05 19.37 -4.09
N VAL A 216 -23.84 20.20 -3.41
CA VAL A 216 -24.43 19.84 -2.10
C VAL A 216 -25.40 18.65 -2.22
N VAL A 217 -26.27 18.65 -3.23
CA VAL A 217 -27.19 17.52 -3.49
C VAL A 217 -26.41 16.25 -3.83
N ILE A 218 -25.38 16.35 -4.69
CA ILE A 218 -24.50 15.21 -5.01
C ILE A 218 -23.88 14.64 -3.73
N LEU A 219 -23.35 15.50 -2.86
CA LEU A 219 -22.76 15.10 -1.59
C LEU A 219 -23.77 14.36 -0.70
N MET A 220 -25.01 14.88 -0.58
CA MET A 220 -26.07 14.24 0.21
C MET A 220 -26.47 12.88 -0.35
N VAL A 221 -26.57 12.73 -1.68
CA VAL A 221 -26.86 11.45 -2.33
C VAL A 221 -25.76 10.43 -2.04
N LEU A 222 -24.49 10.82 -2.18
CA LEU A 222 -23.36 9.94 -1.89
C LEU A 222 -23.29 9.55 -0.41
N TYR A 223 -23.61 10.48 0.50
CA TYR A 223 -23.72 10.17 1.93
C TYR A 223 -24.83 9.14 2.21
N ALA A 224 -26.02 9.35 1.66
CA ALA A 224 -27.15 8.45 1.84
C ALA A 224 -26.87 7.05 1.26
N TYR A 225 -26.22 6.98 0.10
CA TYR A 225 -25.84 5.72 -0.52
C TYR A 225 -24.78 4.96 0.30
N ASN A 226 -23.76 5.67 0.80
CA ASN A 226 -22.78 5.10 1.75
C ASN A 226 -23.45 4.58 3.02
N PHE A 227 -24.38 5.35 3.58
CA PHE A 227 -25.14 4.93 4.77
C PHE A 227 -25.89 3.61 4.53
N LYS A 228 -26.58 3.50 3.38
CA LYS A 228 -27.29 2.28 2.98
C LYS A 228 -26.34 1.09 2.88
N ILE A 229 -25.22 1.26 2.16
CA ILE A 229 -24.20 0.22 1.97
C ILE A 229 -23.61 -0.25 3.30
N LEU A 230 -23.19 0.67 4.16
CA LEU A 230 -22.55 0.32 5.43
C LEU A 230 -23.52 -0.36 6.39
N ARG A 231 -24.76 0.14 6.47
CA ARG A 231 -25.81 -0.47 7.29
C ARG A 231 -26.09 -1.92 6.87
N GLN A 232 -26.01 -2.22 5.57
CA GLN A 232 -26.18 -3.58 5.03
C GLN A 232 -24.96 -4.49 5.28
N LYS A 233 -23.77 -3.94 5.52
CA LYS A 233 -22.54 -4.73 5.75
C LYS A 233 -22.21 -4.93 7.22
N LEU A 234 -22.68 -4.05 8.11
CA LEU A 234 -22.49 -4.11 9.57
C LEU A 234 -23.43 -5.13 10.24
N PHE A 235 -23.21 -6.40 9.93
CA PHE A 235 -23.76 -7.55 10.66
C PHE A 235 -22.61 -8.36 11.26
N LEU A 236 -22.85 -8.99 12.41
CA LEU A 236 -21.89 -9.93 12.99
C LEU A 236 -21.66 -11.11 12.04
N ASP A 237 -22.72 -11.52 11.33
CA ASP A 237 -22.74 -12.71 10.48
C ASP A 237 -22.39 -12.46 9.00
N SER A 238 -22.14 -11.21 8.59
CA SER A 238 -21.79 -10.92 7.19
C SER A 238 -20.45 -11.53 6.76
N GLY A 239 -19.63 -11.98 7.72
CA GLY A 239 -18.42 -12.78 7.48
C GLY A 239 -18.58 -14.30 7.67
N LEU A 240 -19.74 -14.77 8.16
CA LEU A 240 -20.02 -16.17 8.49
C LEU A 240 -20.74 -16.94 7.38
N LYS A 241 -21.00 -16.33 6.22
CA LYS A 241 -21.42 -17.09 5.03
C LYS A 241 -20.28 -18.00 4.60
N THR A 242 -20.29 -19.22 5.13
CA THR A 242 -19.46 -20.33 4.71
C THR A 242 -19.82 -20.67 3.27
N HIS A 243 -19.17 -20.01 2.32
CA HIS A 243 -19.10 -20.54 0.97
C HIS A 243 -18.23 -21.80 1.04
N THR A 244 -18.88 -22.94 1.26
CA THR A 244 -18.29 -24.27 1.10
C THR A 244 -18.01 -24.48 -0.38
N LYS A 245 -16.87 -23.94 -0.84
CA LYS A 245 -16.31 -24.30 -2.12
C LYS A 245 -15.53 -25.58 -1.90
N GLU A 246 -15.90 -26.68 -2.55
CA GLU A 246 -15.08 -27.88 -2.60
C GLU A 246 -13.70 -27.49 -3.10
N VAL A 247 -12.69 -27.67 -2.25
CA VAL A 247 -11.30 -27.36 -2.57
C VAL A 247 -10.75 -28.58 -3.27
N SER A 248 -10.35 -28.45 -4.54
CA SER A 248 -9.59 -29.52 -5.19
C SER A 248 -8.28 -29.71 -4.41
N THR A 249 -8.08 -30.90 -3.88
CA THR A 249 -6.85 -31.26 -3.22
C THR A 249 -5.77 -31.43 -4.29
N SER A 250 -5.01 -30.37 -4.55
CA SER A 250 -3.77 -30.48 -5.31
C SER A 250 -2.86 -31.47 -4.59
N ASN A 251 -2.53 -32.58 -5.25
CA ASN A 251 -1.56 -33.53 -4.71
C ASN A 251 -0.16 -32.87 -4.78
N LEU A 252 0.36 -32.40 -3.64
CA LEU A 252 1.68 -31.73 -3.52
C LEU A 252 2.81 -32.75 -3.33
N GLU A 253 2.68 -33.95 -3.90
CA GLU A 253 3.61 -35.06 -3.69
C GLU A 253 5.07 -34.74 -4.05
N TRP A 254 5.30 -33.88 -5.03
CA TRP A 254 6.64 -33.40 -5.41
C TRP A 254 7.42 -32.76 -4.25
N THR A 255 6.71 -32.22 -3.25
CA THR A 255 7.35 -31.62 -2.07
C THR A 255 8.02 -32.65 -1.15
N LYS A 256 7.70 -33.95 -1.29
CA LYS A 256 8.34 -35.02 -0.51
C LYS A 256 9.86 -35.08 -0.73
N ASN A 257 10.33 -34.61 -1.89
CA ASN A 257 11.75 -34.51 -2.24
C ASN A 257 12.55 -33.57 -1.30
N PHE A 258 11.87 -32.72 -0.52
CA PHE A 258 12.51 -31.82 0.45
C PHE A 258 12.69 -32.45 1.85
N GLY A 259 12.36 -33.73 2.05
CA GLY A 259 12.64 -34.46 3.29
C GLY A 259 11.91 -33.89 4.51
N SER A 260 12.62 -33.67 5.63
CA SER A 260 12.00 -33.29 6.91
C SER A 260 11.31 -31.94 6.91
N MET A 261 11.61 -31.06 5.94
CA MET A 261 10.94 -29.76 5.81
C MET A 261 9.70 -29.79 4.90
N ALA A 262 9.43 -30.90 4.21
CA ALA A 262 8.30 -31.04 3.29
C ALA A 262 6.93 -30.70 3.91
N PRO A 263 6.61 -31.10 5.15
CA PRO A 263 5.31 -30.76 5.76
C PRO A 263 5.10 -29.25 5.89
N PHE A 264 6.16 -28.49 6.22
CA PHE A 264 6.08 -27.04 6.32
C PHE A 264 5.90 -26.40 4.94
N LEU A 265 6.61 -26.90 3.93
CA LEU A 265 6.49 -26.38 2.57
C LEU A 265 5.08 -26.62 2.01
N GLN A 266 4.50 -27.79 2.27
CA GLN A 266 3.11 -28.07 1.91
C GLN A 266 2.12 -27.15 2.62
N LEU A 267 2.34 -26.88 3.92
CA LEU A 267 1.50 -25.94 4.66
C LEU A 267 1.58 -24.53 4.07
N ASP A 268 2.78 -24.07 3.71
CA ASP A 268 2.97 -22.77 3.05
C ASP A 268 2.29 -22.68 1.70
N LEU A 269 2.47 -23.70 0.83
CA LEU A 269 1.83 -23.74 -0.49
C LEU A 269 0.30 -23.79 -0.37
N LYS A 270 -0.23 -24.60 0.55
CA LYS A 270 -1.67 -24.63 0.85
C LYS A 270 -2.15 -23.30 1.40
N LEU A 271 -1.37 -22.63 2.25
CA LEU A 271 -1.68 -21.32 2.80
C LEU A 271 -1.75 -20.28 1.67
N ILE A 272 -0.81 -20.31 0.71
CA ILE A 272 -0.80 -19.42 -0.46
C ILE A 272 -2.02 -19.65 -1.36
N TRP A 273 -2.37 -20.90 -1.63
CA TRP A 273 -3.46 -21.23 -2.55
C TRP A 273 -4.86 -21.04 -1.97
N ARG A 274 -5.03 -21.34 -0.66
CA ARG A 274 -6.34 -21.39 -0.01
C ARG A 274 -6.81 -20.03 0.53
N ASN A 275 -5.90 -19.15 0.93
CA ASN A 275 -6.27 -17.90 1.60
C ASN A 275 -6.29 -16.71 0.63
N LYS A 276 -7.36 -15.92 0.68
CA LYS A 276 -7.53 -14.69 -0.13
C LYS A 276 -6.34 -13.73 0.03
N ARG A 277 -5.79 -13.64 1.24
CA ARG A 277 -4.67 -12.73 1.51
C ARG A 277 -3.44 -13.10 0.69
N THR A 278 -2.95 -14.31 0.87
CA THR A 278 -1.71 -14.77 0.25
C THR A 278 -1.86 -15.04 -1.24
N LYS A 279 -3.04 -15.43 -1.70
CA LYS A 279 -3.35 -15.50 -3.14
C LYS A 279 -3.25 -14.13 -3.80
N SER A 280 -3.79 -13.08 -3.16
CA SER A 280 -3.62 -11.70 -3.62
C SER A 280 -2.15 -11.25 -3.66
N SER A 281 -1.28 -11.78 -2.80
CA SER A 281 0.16 -11.49 -2.86
C SER A 281 0.84 -12.08 -4.10
N VAL A 282 0.29 -13.15 -4.69
CA VAL A 282 0.81 -13.71 -5.96
C VAL A 282 0.59 -12.74 -7.12
N TRP A 283 -0.54 -12.03 -7.15
CA TRP A 283 -0.79 -11.00 -8.16
C TRP A 283 0.18 -9.81 -8.06
N MET A 284 0.64 -9.48 -6.84
CA MET A 284 1.69 -8.46 -6.66
C MET A 284 3.03 -8.90 -7.29
N LEU A 285 3.26 -10.21 -7.48
CA LEU A 285 4.45 -10.70 -8.18
C LEU A 285 4.41 -10.34 -9.65
N VAL A 286 3.25 -10.46 -10.29
CA VAL A 286 3.07 -10.09 -11.71
C VAL A 286 3.31 -8.59 -11.86
N LEU A 287 2.71 -7.77 -11.00
CA LEU A 287 2.94 -6.31 -11.02
C LEU A 287 4.39 -5.95 -10.74
N GLY A 288 5.03 -6.60 -9.75
CA GLY A 288 6.43 -6.36 -9.44
C GLY A 288 7.38 -6.82 -10.54
N LEU A 289 7.02 -7.90 -11.26
CA LEU A 289 7.77 -8.36 -12.42
C LEU A 289 7.64 -7.39 -13.58
N LEU A 290 6.46 -6.83 -13.85
CA LEU A 290 6.24 -5.81 -14.89
C LEU A 290 6.74 -4.42 -14.51
N TYR A 291 7.08 -4.19 -13.25
CA TYR A 291 7.49 -2.88 -12.74
C TYR A 291 8.70 -2.29 -13.46
N GLY A 292 9.65 -3.14 -13.88
CA GLY A 292 10.81 -2.72 -14.64
C GLY A 292 10.47 -2.10 -16.00
N LEU A 293 9.38 -2.52 -16.65
CA LEU A 293 8.96 -1.98 -17.95
C LEU A 293 8.66 -0.49 -17.88
N PHE A 294 8.08 0.00 -16.77
CA PHE A 294 7.79 1.42 -16.60
C PHE A 294 9.05 2.30 -16.69
N PHE A 295 10.18 1.78 -16.21
CA PHE A 295 11.46 2.51 -16.19
C PHE A 295 12.24 2.27 -17.48
N TYR A 296 12.38 1.02 -17.91
CA TYR A 296 13.22 0.67 -19.07
C TYR A 296 12.68 1.18 -20.40
N THR A 297 11.41 1.57 -20.48
CA THR A 297 10.87 2.24 -21.67
C THR A 297 11.26 3.73 -21.77
N GLN A 298 11.84 4.32 -20.72
CA GLN A 298 12.22 5.74 -20.72
C GLN A 298 13.75 5.89 -20.85
N PRO A 299 14.25 6.68 -21.82
CA PRO A 299 15.69 6.84 -22.04
C PRO A 299 16.47 7.27 -20.80
N MET A 300 15.90 8.18 -20.00
CA MET A 300 16.49 8.69 -18.76
C MET A 300 16.94 7.58 -17.80
N TYR A 301 16.16 6.49 -17.66
CA TYR A 301 16.51 5.41 -16.74
C TYR A 301 17.49 4.40 -17.32
N LEU A 302 17.58 4.31 -18.66
CA LEU A 302 18.56 3.44 -19.33
C LEU A 302 20.00 3.96 -19.14
N GLU A 303 20.17 5.26 -18.92
CA GLU A 303 21.47 5.88 -18.63
C GLU A 303 21.84 5.80 -17.14
N MET A 304 20.86 5.57 -16.25
CA MET A 304 21.07 5.47 -14.81
C MET A 304 21.41 4.03 -14.38
N TYR A 305 22.62 3.55 -14.69
CA TYR A 305 23.03 2.16 -14.40
C TYR A 305 22.85 1.73 -12.94
N TRP A 306 23.03 2.63 -11.98
CA TRP A 306 22.80 2.34 -10.55
C TRP A 306 21.34 1.95 -10.26
N PHE A 307 20.40 2.44 -11.05
CA PHE A 307 18.98 2.17 -10.93
C PHE A 307 18.60 0.76 -11.40
N PHE A 308 19.44 0.12 -12.23
CA PHE A 308 19.23 -1.26 -12.66
C PHE A 308 19.25 -2.22 -11.47
N MET A 309 20.09 -1.94 -10.47
CA MET A 309 20.16 -2.76 -9.26
C MET A 309 18.89 -2.64 -8.41
N PHE A 310 18.29 -1.44 -8.32
CA PHE A 310 17.01 -1.27 -7.65
C PHE A 310 15.92 -2.14 -8.28
N ILE A 311 15.78 -2.04 -9.61
CA ILE A 311 14.77 -2.79 -10.35
C ILE A 311 15.06 -4.29 -10.23
N GLY A 312 16.31 -4.72 -10.36
CA GLY A 312 16.70 -6.13 -10.24
C GLY A 312 16.41 -6.70 -8.85
N VAL A 313 16.78 -5.99 -7.77
CA VAL A 313 16.54 -6.44 -6.38
C VAL A 313 15.04 -6.49 -6.09
N PHE A 314 14.28 -5.51 -6.57
CA PHE A 314 12.83 -5.46 -6.41
C PHE A 314 12.11 -6.53 -7.24
N SER A 315 12.37 -6.64 -8.54
CA SER A 315 11.66 -7.54 -9.47
C SER A 315 11.90 -9.00 -9.14
N THR A 316 13.15 -9.38 -8.85
CA THR A 316 13.50 -10.76 -8.47
C THR A 316 13.15 -11.05 -7.01
N GLY A 317 13.11 -10.03 -6.15
CA GLY A 317 12.86 -10.15 -4.71
C GLY A 317 11.42 -9.84 -4.28
N ILE A 318 10.49 -9.58 -5.20
CA ILE A 318 9.16 -9.07 -4.84
C ILE A 318 8.37 -10.06 -3.97
N PHE A 319 8.47 -11.37 -4.23
CA PHE A 319 7.86 -12.39 -3.37
C PHE A 319 8.53 -12.43 -1.99
N LEU A 320 9.86 -12.42 -1.97
CA LEU A 320 10.66 -12.40 -0.76
C LEU A 320 10.26 -11.20 0.14
N MET A 321 10.11 -10.00 -0.42
CA MET A 321 9.73 -8.81 0.33
C MET A 321 8.25 -8.87 0.78
N ASN A 322 7.32 -9.27 -0.08
CA ASN A 322 5.90 -9.25 0.26
C ASN A 322 5.45 -10.42 1.14
N PHE A 323 6.03 -11.61 0.97
CA PHE A 323 5.69 -12.79 1.76
C PHE A 323 6.64 -12.92 2.95
N GLY A 324 7.95 -12.79 2.73
CA GLY A 324 8.97 -13.05 3.74
C GLY A 324 8.92 -12.11 4.94
N GLN A 325 8.65 -10.82 4.74
CA GLN A 325 8.55 -9.83 5.83
C GLN A 325 7.50 -10.16 6.89
N PHE A 326 6.53 -11.02 6.57
CA PHE A 326 5.46 -11.45 7.46
C PHE A 326 5.66 -12.85 8.02
N ILE A 327 6.83 -13.47 7.86
CA ILE A 327 7.14 -14.74 8.53
C ILE A 327 7.51 -14.42 10.00
N PRO A 328 6.97 -15.12 11.02
CA PRO A 328 6.01 -16.22 11.00
C PRO A 328 4.55 -15.77 11.21
N ALA A 329 4.23 -14.49 11.04
CA ALA A 329 2.88 -13.95 11.22
C ALA A 329 1.82 -14.60 10.30
N TRP A 330 2.20 -15.12 9.14
CA TRP A 330 1.31 -15.96 8.31
C TRP A 330 0.76 -17.17 9.07
N ASP A 331 1.59 -17.78 9.90
CA ASP A 331 1.27 -18.97 10.70
C ASP A 331 0.62 -18.62 12.05
N SER A 332 0.38 -17.33 12.33
CA SER A 332 -0.01 -16.82 13.66
C SER A 332 -1.22 -17.52 14.29
N SER A 333 -2.21 -17.94 13.49
CA SER A 333 -3.43 -18.60 13.98
C SER A 333 -3.19 -19.99 14.60
N TYR A 334 -2.21 -20.73 14.11
CA TYR A 334 -1.87 -22.09 14.59
C TYR A 334 -0.42 -22.17 15.10
N TYR A 335 0.26 -21.04 15.23
CA TYR A 335 1.66 -20.98 15.64
C TYR A 335 1.89 -21.65 17.00
N LYS A 336 0.97 -21.49 17.97
CA LYS A 336 1.03 -22.17 19.28
C LYS A 336 1.05 -23.69 19.13
N LEU A 337 0.23 -24.24 18.24
CA LEU A 337 0.19 -25.67 17.96
C LEU A 337 1.52 -26.13 17.37
N LEU A 338 2.01 -25.49 16.31
CA LEU A 338 3.31 -25.81 15.71
C LEU A 338 4.43 -25.82 16.75
N MET A 339 4.43 -24.82 17.63
CA MET A 339 5.46 -24.64 18.66
C MET A 339 5.37 -25.62 19.84
N SER A 340 4.28 -26.38 19.95
CA SER A 340 4.09 -27.45 20.93
C SER A 340 4.47 -28.83 20.39
N GLN A 341 4.57 -28.99 19.07
CA GLN A 341 4.94 -30.26 18.44
C GLN A 341 6.44 -30.53 18.58
N ASN A 342 6.82 -31.81 18.55
CA ASN A 342 8.22 -32.25 18.53
C ASN A 342 8.85 -32.05 17.13
N ILE A 343 8.96 -30.79 16.70
CA ILE A 343 9.52 -30.42 15.40
C ILE A 343 10.81 -29.61 15.55
N LYS A 344 11.75 -29.83 14.63
CA LYS A 344 12.96 -29.02 14.55
C LYS A 344 12.60 -27.65 13.99
N TYR A 345 12.78 -26.61 14.81
CA TYR A 345 12.59 -25.21 14.38
C TYR A 345 13.45 -24.87 13.15
N GLU A 346 14.63 -25.47 13.05
CA GLU A 346 15.52 -25.32 11.89
C GLU A 346 14.86 -25.75 10.57
N ASP A 347 14.10 -26.86 10.58
CA ASP A 347 13.44 -27.39 9.39
C ASP A 347 12.27 -26.48 8.96
N TYR A 348 11.57 -25.88 9.92
CA TYR A 348 10.58 -24.84 9.65
C TYR A 348 11.23 -23.63 8.95
N LEU A 349 12.38 -23.14 9.43
CA LEU A 349 13.07 -22.00 8.82
C LEU A 349 13.68 -22.33 7.45
N LYS A 350 14.21 -23.54 7.27
CA LYS A 350 14.69 -24.01 5.97
C LYS A 350 13.57 -24.07 4.94
N SER A 351 12.38 -24.57 5.31
CA SER A 351 11.21 -24.53 4.42
C SER A 351 10.91 -23.12 3.92
N LYS A 352 10.89 -22.14 4.84
CA LYS A 352 10.66 -20.72 4.49
C LYS A 352 11.76 -20.17 3.57
N PHE A 353 13.02 -20.47 3.89
CA PHE A 353 14.16 -20.09 3.05
C PHE A 353 14.01 -20.65 1.62
N THR A 354 13.76 -21.95 1.51
CA THR A 354 13.64 -22.66 0.23
C THR A 354 12.50 -22.09 -0.62
N LEU A 355 11.33 -21.85 -0.02
CA LEU A 355 10.20 -21.23 -0.72
C LEU A 355 10.58 -19.87 -1.32
N MET A 356 11.26 -19.02 -0.54
CA MET A 356 11.69 -17.70 -0.99
C MET A 356 12.81 -17.79 -2.04
N ALA A 357 13.81 -18.64 -1.85
CA ALA A 357 14.90 -18.82 -2.80
C ALA A 357 14.39 -19.31 -4.18
N ILE A 358 13.49 -20.30 -4.20
CA ILE A 358 12.87 -20.79 -5.43
C ILE A 358 12.09 -19.66 -6.13
N SER A 359 11.35 -18.85 -5.36
CA SER A 359 10.60 -17.73 -5.94
C SER A 359 11.51 -16.72 -6.63
N VAL A 360 12.69 -16.43 -6.06
CA VAL A 360 13.66 -15.50 -6.67
C VAL A 360 14.20 -16.07 -7.98
N ILE A 361 14.50 -17.37 -8.03
CA ILE A 361 14.96 -18.05 -9.25
C ILE A 361 13.88 -17.97 -10.34
N VAL A 362 12.63 -18.29 -10.01
CA VAL A 362 11.52 -18.24 -10.97
C VAL A 362 11.31 -16.81 -11.48
N LEU A 363 11.31 -15.81 -10.59
CA LEU A 363 11.14 -14.41 -10.98
C LEU A 363 12.30 -13.88 -11.83
N PHE A 364 13.54 -14.31 -11.54
CA PHE A 364 14.69 -14.00 -12.39
C PHE A 364 14.53 -14.58 -13.80
N ILE A 365 14.14 -15.87 -13.91
CA ILE A 365 13.91 -16.52 -15.22
C ILE A 365 12.80 -15.80 -15.99
N LEU A 366 11.69 -15.50 -15.34
CA LEU A 366 10.60 -14.74 -15.96
C LEU A 366 10.98 -13.30 -16.31
N GLY A 367 11.99 -12.74 -15.64
CA GLY A 367 12.53 -11.41 -15.90
C GLY A 367 13.60 -11.36 -17.01
N ILE A 368 14.07 -12.50 -17.53
CA ILE A 368 15.06 -12.56 -18.64
C ILE A 368 14.66 -11.70 -19.85
N PRO A 369 13.38 -11.58 -20.26
CA PRO A 369 12.99 -10.72 -21.38
C PRO A 369 13.44 -9.25 -21.26
N TYR A 370 13.79 -8.77 -20.06
CA TYR A 370 14.40 -7.44 -19.88
C TYR A 370 15.73 -7.24 -20.62
N VAL A 371 16.40 -8.32 -21.05
CA VAL A 371 17.54 -8.27 -21.98
C VAL A 371 17.27 -7.41 -23.21
N PHE A 372 16.02 -7.34 -23.68
CA PHE A 372 15.63 -6.51 -24.82
C PHE A 372 16.07 -5.04 -24.68
N PHE A 373 16.11 -4.51 -23.46
CA PHE A 373 16.53 -3.14 -23.17
C PHE A 373 18.05 -2.99 -22.95
N GLY A 374 18.79 -4.10 -22.91
CA GLY A 374 20.26 -4.12 -22.81
C GLY A 374 20.80 -5.25 -21.94
N TRP A 375 21.95 -5.81 -22.33
CA TRP A 375 22.62 -6.90 -21.60
C TRP A 375 23.00 -6.52 -20.15
N LYS A 376 23.38 -5.26 -19.90
CA LYS A 376 23.70 -4.76 -18.55
C LYS A 376 22.55 -4.96 -17.58
N ILE A 377 21.30 -4.85 -18.05
CA ILE A 377 20.11 -5.06 -17.22
C ILE A 377 20.03 -6.51 -16.75
N LEU A 378 20.29 -7.48 -17.63
CA LEU A 378 20.32 -8.89 -17.25
C LEU A 378 21.41 -9.18 -16.22
N LEU A 379 22.63 -8.65 -16.42
CA LEU A 379 23.73 -8.83 -15.48
C LEU A 379 23.39 -8.27 -14.09
N ALA A 380 22.78 -7.08 -14.04
CA ALA A 380 22.31 -6.49 -12.79
C ALA A 380 21.20 -7.34 -12.14
N HIS A 381 20.24 -7.86 -12.91
CA HIS A 381 19.18 -8.74 -12.39
C HIS A 381 19.74 -10.06 -11.87
N PHE A 382 20.74 -10.61 -12.53
CA PHE A 382 21.42 -11.83 -12.09
C PHE A 382 22.17 -11.61 -10.78
N ALA A 383 22.93 -10.52 -10.68
CA ALA A 383 23.59 -10.11 -9.45
C ALA A 383 22.59 -9.88 -8.31
N ALA A 384 21.48 -9.20 -8.61
CA ALA A 384 20.40 -8.98 -7.66
C ALA A 384 19.73 -10.28 -7.21
N ALA A 385 19.49 -11.24 -8.10
CA ALA A 385 18.90 -12.53 -7.76
C ALA A 385 19.81 -13.34 -6.81
N ILE A 386 21.11 -13.38 -7.09
CA ILE A 386 22.10 -14.05 -6.23
C ILE A 386 22.16 -13.37 -4.86
N TYR A 387 22.21 -12.03 -4.83
CA TYR A 387 22.17 -11.26 -3.59
C TYR A 387 20.86 -11.50 -2.81
N ASN A 388 19.73 -11.58 -3.51
CA ASN A 388 18.43 -11.83 -2.90
C ASN A 388 18.37 -13.20 -2.20
N ILE A 389 18.89 -14.25 -2.84
CA ILE A 389 18.96 -15.60 -2.28
C ILE A 389 19.94 -15.65 -1.11
N GLY A 390 21.14 -15.10 -1.29
CA GLY A 390 22.25 -15.25 -0.34
C GLY A 390 22.23 -14.31 0.86
N VAL A 391 21.69 -13.10 0.71
CA VAL A 391 21.71 -12.08 1.76
C VAL A 391 20.29 -11.73 2.19
N ASN A 392 19.46 -11.22 1.28
CA ASN A 392 18.15 -10.68 1.66
C ASN A 392 17.23 -11.74 2.27
N THR A 393 17.29 -12.99 1.79
CA THR A 393 16.49 -14.08 2.34
C THR A 393 16.85 -14.37 3.81
N HIS A 394 18.13 -14.38 4.17
CA HIS A 394 18.57 -14.56 5.56
C HIS A 394 18.24 -13.36 6.43
N VAL A 395 18.44 -12.13 5.92
CA VAL A 395 18.09 -10.89 6.64
C VAL A 395 16.60 -10.85 6.96
N ILE A 396 15.74 -11.21 6.00
CA ILE A 396 14.29 -11.30 6.21
C ILE A 396 13.95 -12.34 7.27
N LEU A 397 14.54 -13.54 7.19
CA LEU A 397 14.27 -14.58 8.18
C LEU A 397 14.69 -14.13 9.58
N TYR A 398 15.86 -13.52 9.71
CA TYR A 398 16.33 -12.92 10.95
C TYR A 398 15.35 -11.87 11.47
N GLY A 399 14.93 -10.94 10.61
CA GLY A 399 13.95 -9.92 10.92
C GLY A 399 12.59 -10.47 11.36
N GLY A 400 12.16 -11.59 10.77
CA GLY A 400 10.96 -12.30 11.18
C GLY A 400 10.97 -12.77 12.65
N SER A 401 12.16 -12.93 13.25
CA SER A 401 12.28 -13.22 14.69
C SER A 401 11.78 -12.07 15.59
N PHE A 402 11.55 -10.89 15.04
CA PHE A 402 11.01 -9.71 15.73
C PHE A 402 9.53 -9.45 15.41
N ASN A 403 8.89 -10.26 14.57
CA ASN A 403 7.48 -10.09 14.24
C ASN A 403 6.57 -10.42 15.42
N ARG A 404 5.65 -9.51 15.75
CA ARG A 404 4.73 -9.61 16.90
C ARG A 404 3.27 -9.30 16.56
N LYS A 405 2.92 -9.11 15.29
CA LYS A 405 1.55 -8.79 14.89
C LYS A 405 0.89 -9.99 14.23
N LYS A 406 -0.31 -10.34 14.70
CA LYS A 406 -1.18 -11.34 14.07
C LYS A 406 -1.68 -10.83 12.71
N ILE A 407 -1.82 -11.75 11.76
CA ILE A 407 -2.35 -11.46 10.43
C ILE A 407 -3.67 -12.19 10.23
N ASN A 408 -4.71 -11.46 9.83
CA ASN A 408 -5.98 -12.06 9.43
C ASN A 408 -5.90 -12.52 7.97
N LEU A 409 -5.98 -13.84 7.76
CA LEU A 409 -5.89 -14.49 6.44
C LEU A 409 -7.16 -14.31 5.58
N SER A 410 -8.29 -13.94 6.19
CA SER A 410 -9.58 -13.76 5.49
C SER A 410 -9.68 -12.44 4.74
N GLN A 411 -8.78 -11.50 5.01
CA GLN A 411 -8.74 -10.19 4.34
C GLN A 411 -7.80 -10.22 3.13
N LYS A 412 -8.08 -9.41 2.10
CA LYS A 412 -7.20 -9.29 0.92
C LYS A 412 -5.83 -8.69 1.32
N ALA A 413 -4.76 -9.09 0.63
CA ALA A 413 -3.42 -8.52 0.86
C ALA A 413 -3.22 -7.19 0.15
N ALA A 414 -3.74 -7.04 -1.07
CA ALA A 414 -3.62 -5.80 -1.82
C ALA A 414 -4.08 -4.59 -0.99
N PHE A 415 -3.15 -3.66 -0.78
CA PHE A 415 -3.37 -2.41 -0.05
C PHE A 415 -3.82 -2.58 1.40
N ASN A 416 -3.60 -3.75 2.01
CA ASN A 416 -3.93 -4.01 3.41
C ASN A 416 -2.67 -3.98 4.28
N TYR A 417 -2.46 -2.86 4.96
CA TYR A 417 -1.32 -2.63 5.86
C TYR A 417 -1.48 -3.31 7.23
N GLN A 418 -2.48 -4.17 7.45
CA GLN A 418 -2.58 -4.95 8.68
C GLN A 418 -1.38 -5.87 8.85
N GLY A 419 -0.83 -5.95 10.06
CA GLY A 419 0.40 -6.73 10.30
C GLY A 419 1.67 -5.96 9.95
N THR A 420 1.60 -4.87 9.16
CA THR A 420 2.72 -3.96 8.95
C THR A 420 2.95 -3.13 10.21
N GLY A 421 4.17 -3.19 10.74
CA GLY A 421 4.63 -2.43 11.89
C GLY A 421 6.05 -1.93 11.66
N THR A 422 6.69 -1.45 12.74
CA THR A 422 8.05 -0.88 12.69
C THR A 422 9.04 -1.89 12.14
N VAL A 423 8.85 -3.16 12.50
CA VAL A 423 9.71 -4.27 12.12
C VAL A 423 9.71 -4.46 10.60
N GLN A 424 8.55 -4.40 9.93
CA GLN A 424 8.44 -4.52 8.48
C GLN A 424 9.17 -3.40 7.75
N TRP A 425 9.07 -2.16 8.23
CA TRP A 425 9.80 -1.02 7.62
C TRP A 425 11.29 -1.07 7.91
N LEU A 426 11.68 -1.42 9.13
CA LEU A 426 13.07 -1.56 9.55
C LEU A 426 13.78 -2.70 8.80
N ILE A 427 13.05 -3.73 8.39
CA ILE A 427 13.57 -4.81 7.55
C ILE A 427 13.48 -4.42 6.07
N GLY A 428 12.35 -3.88 5.63
CA GLY A 428 12.02 -3.59 4.23
C GLY A 428 12.94 -2.56 3.58
N ILE A 429 13.20 -1.45 4.27
CA ILE A 429 14.03 -0.36 3.72
C ILE A 429 15.47 -0.84 3.48
N PRO A 430 16.18 -1.45 4.45
CA PRO A 430 17.55 -1.91 4.21
C PRO A 430 17.69 -2.95 3.09
N LEU A 431 16.71 -3.84 2.89
CA LEU A 431 16.77 -4.86 1.84
C LEU A 431 16.84 -4.29 0.42
N LEU A 432 16.22 -3.13 0.22
CA LEU A 432 16.27 -2.40 -1.04
C LEU A 432 17.47 -1.45 -1.08
N VAL A 433 17.63 -0.64 -0.03
CA VAL A 433 18.59 0.47 -0.01
C VAL A 433 20.03 -0.04 0.06
N PHE A 434 20.32 -1.05 0.88
CA PHE A 434 21.70 -1.50 1.11
C PHE A 434 22.39 -2.07 -0.15
N PRO A 435 21.80 -3.01 -0.91
CA PRO A 435 22.40 -3.45 -2.17
C PRO A 435 22.52 -2.32 -3.19
N MET A 436 21.54 -1.41 -3.25
CA MET A 436 21.62 -0.24 -4.12
C MET A 436 22.79 0.69 -3.76
N LEU A 437 23.00 0.96 -2.47
CA LEU A 437 24.09 1.83 -2.01
C LEU A 437 25.44 1.22 -2.34
N ILE A 438 25.65 -0.06 -2.02
CA ILE A 438 26.88 -0.79 -2.36
C ILE A 438 27.11 -0.73 -3.87
N PHE A 439 26.07 -1.00 -4.65
CA PHE A 439 26.15 -0.95 -6.10
C PHE A 439 26.49 0.45 -6.64
N ALA A 440 25.78 1.48 -6.19
CA ALA A 440 25.95 2.85 -6.65
C ALA A 440 27.35 3.37 -6.34
N ILE A 441 27.86 3.12 -5.12
CA ILE A 441 29.22 3.51 -4.70
C ILE A 441 30.26 2.84 -5.59
N LEU A 442 30.18 1.51 -5.79
CA LEU A 442 31.17 0.78 -6.59
C LEU A 442 31.06 1.07 -8.09
N ASN A 443 29.86 1.30 -8.59
CA ASN A 443 29.64 1.69 -9.98
C ASN A 443 30.22 3.08 -10.27
N PHE A 444 30.12 4.00 -9.31
CA PHE A 444 30.68 5.34 -9.42
C PHE A 444 32.20 5.36 -9.26
N LEU A 445 32.74 4.59 -8.30
CA LEU A 445 34.18 4.61 -7.97
C LEU A 445 35.04 3.68 -8.83
N ILE A 446 34.46 2.58 -9.36
CA ILE A 446 35.23 1.51 -10.04
C ILE A 446 34.63 1.22 -11.42
N SER A 447 33.56 0.42 -11.47
CA SER A 447 32.86 0.09 -12.71
C SER A 447 31.55 -0.65 -12.43
N PHE A 448 30.69 -0.71 -13.44
CA PHE A 448 29.42 -1.44 -13.41
C PHE A 448 29.62 -2.95 -13.14
N GLU A 449 30.62 -3.54 -13.79
CA GLU A 449 30.93 -4.97 -13.70
C GLU A 449 31.44 -5.32 -12.30
N MET A 450 32.30 -4.48 -11.71
CA MET A 450 32.82 -4.67 -10.35
C MET A 450 31.73 -4.50 -9.28
N ALA A 451 30.79 -3.58 -9.49
CA ALA A 451 29.61 -3.44 -8.65
C ALA A 451 28.73 -4.70 -8.69
N CYS A 452 28.46 -5.25 -9.88
CA CYS A 452 27.72 -6.51 -10.06
C CYS A 452 28.45 -7.68 -9.39
N LEU A 453 29.75 -7.83 -9.66
CA LEU A 453 30.60 -8.90 -9.11
C LEU A 453 30.59 -8.89 -7.59
N THR A 454 30.65 -7.71 -6.97
CA THR A 454 30.64 -7.58 -5.51
C THR A 454 29.34 -8.09 -4.89
N LEU A 455 28.18 -7.75 -5.48
CA LEU A 455 26.90 -8.27 -4.99
C LEU A 455 26.74 -9.77 -5.23
N ILE A 456 27.23 -10.28 -6.35
CA ILE A 456 27.31 -11.72 -6.62
C ILE A 456 28.16 -12.40 -5.54
N ALA A 457 29.36 -11.88 -5.24
CA ALA A 457 30.25 -12.42 -4.23
C ALA A 457 29.59 -12.43 -2.86
N LEU A 458 28.94 -11.34 -2.43
CA LEU A 458 28.20 -11.28 -1.17
C LEU A 458 27.07 -12.31 -1.12
N GLY A 459 26.31 -12.47 -2.19
CA GLY A 459 25.26 -13.49 -2.27
C GLY A 459 25.82 -14.91 -2.22
N VAL A 460 26.89 -15.21 -2.96
CA VAL A 460 27.56 -16.52 -2.93
C VAL A 460 28.12 -16.82 -1.53
N ILE A 461 28.74 -15.85 -0.87
CA ILE A 461 29.18 -15.98 0.52
C ILE A 461 27.98 -16.32 1.42
N GLY A 462 26.88 -15.58 1.31
CA GLY A 462 25.68 -15.84 2.10
C GLY A 462 25.08 -17.25 1.88
N ILE A 463 25.10 -17.73 0.63
CA ILE A 463 24.72 -19.11 0.27
C ILE A 463 25.69 -20.11 0.91
N GLY A 464 27.00 -19.89 0.80
CA GLY A 464 28.02 -20.77 1.38
C GLY A 464 27.92 -20.86 2.92
N PHE A 465 27.58 -19.75 3.58
CA PHE A 465 27.38 -19.69 5.03
C PHE A 465 25.96 -20.06 5.48
N HIS A 466 25.09 -20.52 4.57
CA HIS A 466 23.66 -20.80 4.84
C HIS A 466 23.43 -21.61 6.12
N LYS A 467 24.17 -22.73 6.32
CA LYS A 467 24.01 -23.59 7.51
C LYS A 467 24.31 -22.84 8.81
N LYS A 468 25.36 -22.02 8.84
CA LYS A 468 25.75 -21.22 10.02
C LYS A 468 24.72 -20.11 10.28
N LEU A 469 24.28 -19.42 9.22
CA LEU A 469 23.28 -18.34 9.32
C LEU A 469 21.93 -18.87 9.80
N ILE A 470 21.41 -19.95 9.23
CA ILE A 470 20.15 -20.56 9.67
C ILE A 470 20.22 -21.03 11.12
N LYS A 471 21.35 -21.60 11.56
CA LYS A 471 21.54 -21.98 12.98
C LYS A 471 21.50 -20.76 13.89
N SER A 472 22.13 -19.65 13.50
CA SER A 472 22.08 -18.38 14.23
C SER A 472 20.65 -17.82 14.31
N ILE A 473 19.96 -17.73 13.17
CA ILE A 473 18.56 -17.27 13.09
C ILE A 473 17.66 -18.15 13.96
N THR A 474 17.84 -19.47 13.93
CA THR A 474 17.10 -20.42 14.77
C THR A 474 17.22 -20.09 16.25
N LYS A 475 18.39 -19.66 16.73
CA LYS A 475 18.57 -19.23 18.13
C LYS A 475 17.71 -18.00 18.44
N SER A 476 17.68 -17.01 17.55
CA SER A 476 16.84 -15.81 17.70
C SER A 476 15.35 -16.14 17.77
N TYR A 477 14.87 -17.07 16.94
CA TYR A 477 13.48 -17.55 17.01
C TYR A 477 13.18 -18.30 18.31
N LYS A 478 14.08 -19.17 18.76
CA LYS A 478 13.92 -19.87 20.05
C LYS A 478 13.84 -18.89 21.23
N ALA A 479 14.71 -17.88 21.25
CA ALA A 479 14.72 -16.84 22.29
C ALA A 479 13.44 -15.98 22.29
N SER A 480 12.81 -15.80 21.13
CA SER A 480 11.59 -14.98 20.97
C SER A 480 10.29 -15.78 20.97
N LYS A 481 10.35 -17.11 20.99
CA LYS A 481 9.21 -18.05 20.87
C LYS A 481 8.02 -17.67 21.74
N TYR A 482 8.20 -17.53 23.05
CA TYR A 482 7.10 -17.24 23.97
C TYR A 482 6.51 -15.83 23.78
N LYS A 483 7.37 -14.85 23.46
CA LYS A 483 6.93 -13.49 23.13
C LYS A 483 6.07 -13.47 21.86
N MET A 484 6.40 -14.30 20.86
CA MET A 484 5.58 -14.46 19.65
C MET A 484 4.24 -15.14 19.93
N ILE A 485 4.24 -16.25 20.67
CA ILE A 485 3.01 -16.98 21.03
C ILE A 485 2.04 -16.06 21.78
N SER A 486 2.54 -15.33 22.77
CA SER A 486 1.76 -14.35 23.52
C SER A 486 1.21 -13.25 22.62
N ALA A 487 2.04 -12.68 21.73
CA ALA A 487 1.63 -11.60 20.85
C ALA A 487 0.61 -12.04 19.78
N PHE A 488 0.70 -13.27 19.25
CA PHE A 488 -0.25 -13.78 18.26
C PHE A 488 -1.61 -14.18 18.85
N ASN A 489 -1.73 -14.30 20.17
CA ASN A 489 -3.02 -14.49 20.85
C ASN A 489 -3.80 -13.18 21.02
N GLN A 490 -3.17 -12.02 20.81
CA GLN A 490 -3.83 -10.73 20.89
C GLN A 490 -4.47 -10.41 19.53
N ASP A 491 -5.76 -10.13 19.52
CA ASP A 491 -6.40 -9.48 18.37
C ASP A 491 -6.06 -7.98 18.43
N ASN A 492 -5.54 -7.44 17.31
CA ASN A 492 -5.17 -6.01 17.20
C ASN A 492 -6.38 -5.09 17.31
#